data_AF-A0A3D9UA95-F1
#
_entry.id   AF-A0A3D9UA95-F1
#
_cell.length_a   1.000
_cell.length_b   1.000
_cell.length_c   1.000
_cell.angle_alpha   90.00
_cell.angle_beta   90.00
_cell.angle_gamma   90.00
#
_symmetry.space_group_name_H-M   'P 1'
#
loop_
_entity.id
_entity.type
_entity.pdbx_description
1 polymer ?
#
loop_
_entity_poly.entity_id
_entity_poly.type
_entity_poly.pdbx_seq_one_letter_code
_entity_poly.pdbx_strand_id
1 'polypeptide(L)'
;MAREFAEEAGIETNPDEWKLFTVLTRPDVYQVNFLYTHDDRIYSAKSIEKEVVNIYETDALPGNVIYNLRWLIPLALDEHLRFDKQIEIREIREGF
;
A
#
# COMPACT_ATOMS: atom_id res chain seq x y z
N MET A 1 1.43 10.37 -0.33
CA MET A 1 2.33 9.30 0.15
C MET A 1 3.52 9.80 0.95
N ALA A 2 4.64 10.28 0.39
CA ALA A 2 5.83 10.61 1.21
C ALA A 2 5.55 11.54 2.41
N ARG A 3 4.79 12.63 2.19
CA ARG A 3 4.34 13.54 3.24
C ARG A 3 3.47 12.86 4.30
N GLU A 4 2.42 12.16 3.87
CA GLU A 4 1.48 11.44 4.77
C GLU A 4 2.20 10.36 5.59
N PHE A 5 3.11 9.63 4.96
CA PHE A 5 3.92 8.61 5.64
C PHE A 5 4.83 9.22 6.71
N ALA A 6 5.40 10.41 6.47
CA ALA A 6 6.15 11.13 7.48
C ALA A 6 5.26 11.62 8.63
N GLU A 7 4.06 12.11 8.33
CA GLU A 7 3.06 12.56 9.31
C GLU A 7 2.58 11.41 10.20
N GLU A 8 2.33 10.22 9.65
CA GLU A 8 1.79 9.07 10.40
C GLU A 8 2.89 8.22 11.07
N ALA A 9 3.98 7.94 10.36
CA ALA A 9 5.02 6.97 10.76
C ALA A 9 6.34 7.62 11.22
N GLY A 10 6.50 8.94 11.06
CA GLY A 10 7.68 9.68 11.50
C GLY A 10 8.93 9.47 10.65
N ILE A 11 8.80 8.94 9.43
CA ILE A 11 9.91 8.65 8.52
C ILE A 11 9.78 9.49 7.25
N GLU A 12 10.81 10.28 6.96
CA GLU A 12 10.91 11.02 5.70
C GLU A 12 11.40 10.10 4.57
N THR A 13 10.57 9.93 3.54
CA THR A 13 10.90 9.17 2.31
C THR A 13 11.00 10.13 1.12
N ASN A 14 11.73 9.74 0.07
CA ASN A 14 11.77 10.54 -1.16
C ASN A 14 10.50 10.29 -1.99
N PRO A 15 9.73 11.33 -2.37
CA PRO A 15 8.57 11.17 -3.25
C PRO A 15 8.84 10.38 -4.54
N ASP A 16 10.03 10.51 -5.13
CA ASP A 16 10.39 9.84 -6.39
C ASP A 16 10.62 8.33 -6.24
N GLU A 17 10.77 7.82 -5.01
CA GLU A 17 10.94 6.39 -4.73
C GLU A 17 9.61 5.65 -4.64
N TRP A 18 8.49 6.37 -4.50
CA TRP A 18 7.16 5.77 -4.43
C TRP A 18 6.68 5.34 -5.81
N LYS A 19 6.49 4.03 -5.99
CA LYS A 19 6.05 3.44 -7.25
C LYS A 19 4.57 3.12 -7.22
N LEU A 20 3.81 3.72 -8.14
CA LEU A 20 2.42 3.33 -8.41
C LEU A 20 2.40 2.00 -9.17
N PHE A 21 1.80 0.97 -8.57
CA PHE A 21 1.75 -0.36 -9.21
C PHE A 21 0.33 -0.78 -9.59
N THR A 22 -0.68 -0.37 -8.82
CA THR A 22 -2.08 -0.74 -9.06
C THR A 22 -3.01 0.43 -8.77
N VAL A 23 -4.07 0.54 -9.57
CA VAL A 23 -5.22 1.41 -9.31
C VAL A 23 -6.46 0.52 -9.17
N LEU A 24 -7.10 0.55 -8.01
CA LEU A 24 -8.39 -0.11 -7.79
C LEU A 24 -9.50 0.92 -7.98
N THR A 25 -10.42 0.64 -8.89
CA THR A 25 -11.55 1.51 -9.17
C THR A 25 -12.86 0.77 -8.92
N ARG A 26 -13.82 1.49 -8.35
CA ARG A 26 -15.24 1.18 -8.45
C ARG A 26 -15.87 2.37 -9.17
N PRO A 27 -16.27 2.20 -10.45
CA PRO A 27 -16.83 3.30 -11.24
C PRO A 27 -17.90 4.06 -10.44
N ASP A 28 -17.80 5.39 -10.47
CA ASP A 28 -18.70 6.32 -9.80
C ASP A 28 -18.74 6.25 -8.26
N VAL A 29 -17.89 5.45 -7.62
CA VAL A 29 -17.83 5.33 -6.15
C VAL A 29 -16.47 5.74 -5.61
N TYR A 30 -15.39 5.12 -6.07
CA TYR A 30 -14.05 5.42 -5.59
C TYR A 30 -12.96 5.02 -6.59
N GLN A 31 -11.81 5.66 -6.44
CA GLN A 31 -10.55 5.26 -7.04
C GLN A 31 -9.47 5.30 -5.95
N VAL A 32 -8.71 4.21 -5.81
CA VAL A 32 -7.59 4.09 -4.87
C VAL A 32 -6.33 3.76 -5.64
N ASN A 33 -5.31 4.59 -5.45
CA ASN A 33 -3.97 4.36 -5.99
C ASN A 33 -3.14 3.62 -4.94
N PHE A 34 -2.56 2.47 -5.31
CA PHE A 34 -1.67 1.70 -4.45
C PHE A 34 -0.22 1.95 -4.85
N LEU A 35 0.56 2.48 -3.92
CA LEU A 35 1.97 2.78 -4.09
C LEU A 35 2.80 1.97 -3.10
N TYR A 36 4.05 1.66 -3.46
CA TYR A 36 5.02 1.03 -2.56
C TYR A 36 6.40 1.71 -2.66
N THR A 37 7.19 1.56 -1.61
CA THR A 37 8.61 1.87 -1.55
C THR A 37 9.28 0.91 -0.56
N HIS A 38 10.59 0.68 -0.69
CA HIS A 38 11.36 -0.19 0.20
C HIS A 38 12.45 0.64 0.88
N ASP A 39 12.55 0.54 2.21
CA ASP A 39 13.53 1.29 2.98
C ASP A 39 13.75 0.69 4.38
N ASP A 40 15.00 0.45 4.76
CA ASP A 40 15.38 -0.07 6.08
C ASP A 40 15.05 0.89 7.22
N ARG A 41 14.83 2.19 6.94
CA ARG A 41 14.39 3.17 7.93
C ARG A 41 13.03 2.80 8.54
N ILE A 42 12.26 1.89 7.91
CA ILE A 42 10.99 1.37 8.44
C ILE A 42 11.11 0.85 9.89
N TYR A 43 12.26 0.29 10.28
CA TYR A 43 12.47 -0.23 11.65
C TYR A 43 12.55 0.88 12.72
N SER A 44 12.59 2.14 12.30
CA SER A 44 12.51 3.31 13.20
C SER A 44 11.11 3.94 13.27
N ALA A 45 10.12 3.34 12.61
CA ALA A 45 8.76 3.85 12.54
C ALA A 45 8.13 4.01 13.93
N LYS A 46 7.34 5.07 14.08
CA LYS A 46 6.61 5.38 15.31
C LYS A 46 5.18 5.80 14.96
N SER A 47 4.23 5.52 15.84
CA SER A 47 2.88 6.09 15.70
C SER A 47 2.93 7.56 16.13
N ILE A 48 2.85 8.48 15.16
CA ILE A 48 2.90 9.92 15.41
C ILE A 48 1.49 10.49 15.62
N GLU A 49 0.54 10.08 14.79
CA GLU A 49 -0.87 10.46 14.91
C GLU A 49 -1.67 9.45 15.75
N LYS A 50 -3.00 9.54 15.71
CA LYS A 50 -3.92 8.72 16.51
C LYS A 50 -3.88 7.25 16.06
N GLU A 51 -3.63 7.03 14.77
CA GLU A 51 -3.56 5.76 14.10
C GLU A 51 -2.28 5.01 14.51
N VAL A 52 -2.42 3.73 14.88
CA VAL A 52 -1.28 2.92 15.33
C VAL A 52 -0.57 2.29 14.14
N VAL A 53 0.72 2.58 14.01
CA VAL A 53 1.63 1.99 13.02
C VAL A 53 2.28 0.75 13.60
N ASN A 54 2.17 -0.37 12.89
CA ASN A 54 2.80 -1.65 13.23
C ASN A 54 3.58 -2.19 12.02
N ILE A 55 4.65 -2.93 12.28
CA ILE A 55 5.46 -3.60 11.27
C ILE A 55 5.14 -5.10 11.32
N TYR A 56 4.89 -5.70 10.16
CA TYR A 56 4.58 -7.12 10.03
C TYR A 56 5.46 -7.75 8.97
N GLU A 57 5.84 -9.01 9.20
CA GLU A 57 6.35 -9.86 8.13
C GLU A 57 5.24 -10.12 7.11
N THR A 58 5.62 -10.18 5.84
CA THR A 58 4.67 -10.23 4.72
C THR A 58 3.88 -11.54 4.68
N ASP A 59 4.46 -12.62 5.19
CA ASP A 59 3.83 -13.93 5.35
C ASP A 59 3.08 -14.09 6.68
N ALA A 60 3.14 -13.10 7.57
CA ALA A 60 2.52 -13.11 8.91
C ALA A 60 1.54 -11.94 9.12
N LEU A 61 0.81 -11.55 8.07
CA LEU A 61 -0.22 -10.49 8.18
C LEU A 61 -1.34 -10.86 9.17
N PRO A 62 -1.86 -9.88 9.93
CA PRO A 62 -2.88 -10.14 10.94
C PRO A 62 -4.19 -10.68 10.33
N GLY A 63 -4.93 -11.46 11.12
CA GLY A 63 -6.16 -12.13 10.67
C GLY A 63 -7.25 -11.18 10.16
N ASN A 64 -7.32 -9.99 10.75
CA ASN A 64 -8.31 -8.94 10.46
C ASN A 64 -7.86 -7.92 9.39
N VAL A 65 -6.78 -8.19 8.65
CA VAL A 65 -6.37 -7.34 7.52
C VAL A 65 -7.44 -7.31 6.43
N ILE A 66 -7.59 -6.19 5.73
CA ILE A 66 -8.48 -6.08 4.55
C ILE A 66 -8.08 -7.17 3.54
N TYR A 67 -9.05 -7.93 3.07
CA TYR A 67 -8.81 -9.18 2.33
C TYR A 67 -7.91 -8.99 1.10
N ASN A 68 -8.07 -7.90 0.36
CA ASN A 68 -7.26 -7.63 -0.83
C ASN A 68 -5.78 -7.36 -0.54
N LEU A 69 -5.43 -6.90 0.66
CA LEU A 69 -4.02 -6.69 1.06
C LEU A 69 -3.22 -7.99 1.08
N ARG A 70 -3.87 -9.14 1.29
CA ARG A 70 -3.22 -10.45 1.28
C ARG A 70 -2.61 -10.82 -0.08
N TRP A 71 -3.10 -10.23 -1.17
CA TRP A 71 -2.53 -10.42 -2.50
C TRP A 71 -1.93 -9.15 -3.10
N LEU A 72 -2.37 -7.95 -2.68
CA LEU A 72 -1.76 -6.68 -3.10
C LEU A 72 -0.34 -6.50 -2.55
N ILE A 73 -0.09 -6.89 -1.29
CA ILE A 73 1.25 -6.77 -0.69
C ILE A 73 2.25 -7.70 -1.41
N PRO A 74 1.99 -9.02 -1.58
CA PRO A 74 2.87 -9.87 -2.38
C PRO A 74 3.07 -9.38 -3.82
N LEU A 75 2.01 -8.87 -4.46
CA LEU A 75 2.11 -8.31 -5.81
C LEU A 75 3.07 -7.12 -5.89
N ALA A 76 3.11 -6.26 -4.88
CA ALA A 76 4.03 -5.13 -4.82
C ALA A 76 5.50 -5.53 -4.62
N LEU A 77 5.75 -6.70 -4.02
CA LEU A 77 7.09 -7.20 -3.69
C LEU A 77 7.73 -8.05 -4.79
N ASP A 78 6.98 -8.47 -5.80
CA ASP A 78 7.48 -9.35 -6.85
C ASP A 78 8.44 -8.59 -7.78
N GLU A 79 9.75 -8.76 -7.56
CA GLU A 79 10.81 -8.13 -8.36
C GLU A 79 10.89 -8.66 -9.81
N HIS A 80 10.26 -9.80 -10.09
CA HIS A 80 10.14 -10.35 -11.44
C HIS A 80 8.96 -9.74 -12.21
N LEU A 81 8.01 -9.11 -11.51
CA LEU A 81 6.94 -8.33 -12.12
C LEU A 81 7.40 -6.89 -12.34
N ARG A 82 7.60 -6.55 -13.61
CA ARG A 82 7.81 -5.17 -14.03
C ARG A 82 6.48 -4.53 -14.41
N PHE A 83 6.06 -3.55 -13.63
CA PHE A 83 4.89 -2.73 -13.94
C PHE A 83 5.29 -1.62 -14.91
N ASP A 84 5.37 -1.94 -16.20
CA ASP A 84 5.62 -0.92 -17.24
C ASP A 84 4.42 0.04 -17.39
N LYS A 85 3.25 -0.40 -16.90
CA LYS A 85 2.01 0.38 -16.77
C LYS A 85 1.30 -0.04 -15.48
N GLN A 86 0.54 0.88 -14.88
CA GLN A 86 -0.30 0.57 -13.73
C GLN A 86 -1.35 -0.50 -14.09
N ILE A 87 -1.60 -1.43 -13.18
CA ILE A 87 -2.70 -2.41 -13.31
C ILE A 87 -3.99 -1.74 -12.84
N GLU A 88 -5.02 -1.72 -13.69
CA GLU A 88 -6.35 -1.25 -13.29
C GLU A 88 -7.23 -2.45 -12.94
N ILE A 89 -7.74 -2.47 -11.70
CA ILE A 89 -8.70 -3.49 -11.23
C ILE A 89 -10.04 -2.80 -11.03
N ARG A 90 -11.09 -3.36 -11.64
CA ARG A 90 -12.46 -2.87 -11.48
C ARG A 90 -13.24 -3.77 -10.52
N GLU A 91 -13.66 -3.22 -9.39
CA GLU A 91 -14.58 -3.93 -8.50
C GLU A 91 -15.97 -3.97 -9.14
N ILE A 92 -16.45 -5.18 -9.44
CA ILE A 92 -17.83 -5.42 -9.89
C ILE A 92 -18.58 -6.02 -8.71
N ARG A 93 -19.48 -5.24 -8.11
CA ARG A 93 -20.52 -5.77 -7.22
C ARG A 93 -21.85 -5.67 -7.94
N GLU A 94 -22.48 -6.81 -8.22
CA GLU A 94 -23.91 -6.81 -8.50
C GLU A 94 -24.63 -6.36 -7.23
N GLY A 95 -25.65 -5.51 -7.39
CA GLY A 95 -26.40 -4.94 -6.27
C GLY A 95 -26.95 -6.01 -5.34
N PHE A 96 -26.88 -5.75 -4.02
CA PHE A 96 -27.62 -6.50 -3.02
C PHE A 96 -29.11 -6.14 -3.07
#